data_AF-A0A960EM54-F1
#
_entry.id   AF-A0A960EM54-F1
#
_cell.length_a   1.000
_cell.length_b   1.000
_cell.length_c   1.000
_cell.angle_alpha   90.00
_cell.angle_beta   90.00
_cell.angle_gamma   90.00
#
_symmetry.space_group_name_H-M   'P 1'
#
loop_
_entity.id
_entity.type
_entity.pdbx_description
1 polymer ?
#
loop_
_entity_poly.entity_id
_entity_poly.type
_entity_poly.pdbx_seq_one_letter_code
_entity_poly.pdbx_strand_id
1 'polypeptide(L)'
;MSEATSEATKNDVVVDNSPSRDPKLMERVVNLAKRRGFVFQSSEIYGGFRSTWDYGPVGVLLKNNVKAAWWRSMVQLREDVVGLDAAVLMAPQVWEASGHLATFTDPLVDCKNCKQRFREDQLPASGACPGCGQKDTMTEARDFNLMFKTYVG
;
A
#
# COMPACT_ATOMS: atom_id res chain seq x y z
N MET A 1 71.79 7.82 -0.81
CA MET A 1 71.13 8.35 -2.01
C MET A 1 69.94 7.44 -2.26
N SER A 2 68.75 7.81 -1.75
CA SER A 2 67.73 8.59 -2.48
C SER A 2 67.30 7.81 -3.72
N GLU A 3 66.05 7.40 -3.88
CA GLU A 3 64.86 8.26 -3.86
C GLU A 3 63.60 7.50 -3.41
N ALA A 4 62.72 8.27 -2.77
CA ALA A 4 61.32 7.96 -2.54
C ALA A 4 60.49 8.46 -3.73
N THR A 5 59.50 7.67 -4.16
CA THR A 5 58.27 8.06 -4.90
C THR A 5 57.42 6.77 -5.01
N SER A 6 56.10 6.69 -4.86
CA SER A 6 55.02 7.65 -4.69
C SER A 6 53.75 6.86 -4.28
N GLU A 7 52.82 7.55 -3.64
CA GLU A 7 51.47 7.10 -3.26
C GLU A 7 50.67 6.45 -4.40
N ALA A 8 49.87 5.45 -4.01
CA ALA A 8 48.49 5.32 -4.47
C ALA A 8 47.71 4.48 -3.45
N THR A 9 47.14 5.13 -2.44
CA THR A 9 46.08 4.55 -1.61
C THR A 9 44.86 4.28 -2.51
N LYS A 10 44.71 3.04 -2.97
CA LYS A 10 43.45 2.54 -3.49
C LYS A 10 42.48 2.37 -2.32
N ASN A 11 41.87 3.48 -1.92
CA ASN A 11 40.60 3.45 -1.20
C ASN A 11 39.52 3.10 -2.24
N ASP A 12 39.47 1.82 -2.62
CA ASP A 12 38.33 1.25 -3.29
C ASP A 12 37.20 1.21 -2.25
N VAL A 13 36.45 2.31 -2.14
CA VAL A 13 35.18 2.33 -1.43
C VAL A 13 34.26 1.39 -2.20
N VAL A 14 34.22 0.13 -1.76
CA VAL A 14 33.17 -0.79 -2.15
C VAL A 14 31.87 -0.18 -1.65
N VAL A 15 31.16 0.51 -2.55
CA VAL A 15 29.78 0.91 -2.32
C VAL A 15 28.99 -0.38 -2.27
N ASP A 16 28.79 -0.87 -1.06
CA ASP A 16 27.91 -1.99 -0.79
C ASP A 16 26.48 -1.59 -1.20
N ASN A 17 26.10 -1.98 -2.43
CA ASN A 17 24.75 -1.84 -2.98
C ASN A 17 23.83 -2.97 -2.51
N SER A 18 24.21 -3.75 -1.50
CA SER A 18 23.27 -4.68 -0.88
C SER A 18 22.23 -3.87 -0.11
N PRO A 19 20.91 -4.13 -0.29
CA PRO A 19 19.90 -3.45 0.48
C PRO A 19 20.00 -3.94 1.92
N SER A 20 20.77 -3.24 2.76
CA SER A 20 20.60 -3.34 4.20
C SER A 20 19.19 -2.87 4.49
N ARG A 21 18.22 -3.80 4.59
CA ARG A 21 16.85 -3.50 5.00
C ARG A 21 16.91 -3.10 6.47
N ASP A 22 17.23 -1.83 6.71
CA ASP A 22 17.04 -1.21 8.01
C ASP A 22 15.58 -1.41 8.41
N PRO A 23 15.27 -2.21 9.45
CA PRO A 23 13.90 -2.50 9.85
C PRO A 23 13.11 -1.23 10.19
N LYS A 24 13.81 -0.13 10.51
CA LYS A 24 13.22 1.17 10.85
C LYS A 24 13.10 2.11 9.66
N LEU A 25 13.53 1.72 8.45
CA LEU A 25 13.46 2.57 7.27
C LEU A 25 12.03 3.04 7.01
N MET A 26 11.06 2.11 7.01
CA MET A 26 9.66 2.45 6.77
C MET A 26 9.09 3.39 7.83
N GLU A 27 9.43 3.18 9.10
CA GLU A 27 9.04 4.07 10.18
C GLU A 27 9.59 5.48 9.98
N ARG A 28 10.87 5.61 9.59
CA ARG A 28 11.48 6.91 9.28
C ARG A 28 10.82 7.60 8.09
N VAL A 29 10.47 6.85 7.05
CA VAL A 29 9.76 7.37 5.87
C VAL A 29 8.38 7.89 6.25
N VAL A 30 7.60 7.11 7.01
CA VAL A 30 6.27 7.53 7.50
C VAL A 30 6.37 8.80 8.36
N ASN A 31 7.34 8.84 9.29
CA ASN A 31 7.58 10.01 10.14
C ASN A 31 8.03 11.24 9.34
N LEU A 32 8.81 11.07 8.28
CA LEU A 32 9.17 12.17 7.38
C LEU A 32 7.97 12.65 6.59
N ALA A 33 7.20 11.74 5.99
CA ALA A 33 6.02 12.04 5.18
C ALA A 33 4.99 12.84 5.99
N LYS A 34 4.72 12.45 7.24
CA LYS A 34 3.84 13.17 8.15
C LYS A 34 4.39 14.55 8.49
N ARG A 35 5.65 14.65 8.93
CA ARG A 35 6.27 15.93 9.35
C ARG A 35 6.44 16.94 8.21
N ARG A 36 6.58 16.48 6.97
CA ARG A 36 6.82 17.34 5.79
C ARG A 36 5.57 17.62 4.96
N GLY A 37 4.39 17.20 5.42
CA GLY A 37 3.13 17.50 4.73
C GLY A 37 2.93 16.74 3.43
N PHE A 38 3.39 15.48 3.37
CA PHE A 38 3.08 14.58 2.27
C PHE A 38 1.74 13.88 2.49
N VAL A 39 1.61 13.09 3.55
CA VAL A 39 0.44 12.24 3.79
C VAL A 39 0.11 12.22 5.28
N PHE A 40 -1.18 12.29 5.60
CA PHE A 40 -1.73 12.23 6.95
C PHE A 40 -2.77 11.11 7.07
N GLN A 41 -2.99 10.59 8.28
CA GLN A 41 -4.09 9.66 8.52
C GLN A 41 -5.40 10.43 8.33
N SER A 42 -6.33 9.92 7.52
CA SER A 42 -7.63 10.58 7.37
C SER A 42 -8.36 10.62 8.69
N SER A 43 -9.04 11.73 8.97
CA SER A 43 -9.80 11.93 10.22
C SER A 43 -8.97 11.75 11.49
N GLU A 44 -7.67 12.11 11.45
CA GLU A 44 -6.72 11.88 12.55
C GLU A 44 -7.21 12.40 13.91
N ILE A 45 -7.79 13.61 13.94
CA ILE A 45 -8.30 14.23 15.17
C ILE A 45 -9.53 13.52 15.77
N TYR A 46 -10.16 12.62 15.01
CA TYR A 46 -11.30 11.81 15.43
C TYR A 46 -10.93 10.33 15.68
N GLY A 47 -9.64 10.03 15.85
CA GLY A 47 -9.15 8.67 16.07
C GLY A 47 -8.74 7.93 14.79
N GLY A 48 -8.79 8.60 13.63
CA GLY A 48 -8.35 8.07 12.36
C GLY A 48 -9.37 7.14 11.70
N PHE A 49 -9.47 7.22 10.37
CA PHE A 49 -10.26 6.28 9.59
C PHE A 49 -9.32 5.29 8.88
N ARG A 50 -9.36 4.01 9.29
CA ARG A 50 -8.43 2.99 8.82
C ARG A 50 -8.44 2.89 7.29
N SER A 51 -7.27 2.66 6.73
CA SER A 51 -7.08 2.47 5.27
C SER A 51 -7.44 3.69 4.41
N THR A 52 -7.51 4.89 4.99
CA THR A 52 -7.71 6.14 4.25
C THR A 52 -6.73 7.21 4.70
N TRP A 53 -6.28 8.03 3.75
CA TRP A 53 -5.22 9.02 3.98
C TRP A 53 -5.47 10.30 3.18
N ASP A 54 -5.09 11.42 3.79
CA ASP A 54 -5.19 12.75 3.20
C ASP A 54 -3.82 13.22 2.69
N TYR A 55 -3.78 13.73 1.46
CA TYR A 55 -2.55 14.29 0.88
C TYR A 55 -2.38 15.75 1.31
N GLY A 56 -1.27 16.05 1.96
CA GLY A 56 -0.91 17.41 2.37
C GLY A 56 -0.41 18.29 1.20
N PRO A 57 0.04 19.53 1.47
CA PRO A 57 0.43 20.48 0.44
C PRO A 57 1.53 19.99 -0.50
N VAL A 58 2.54 19.29 0.03
CA VAL A 58 3.62 18.72 -0.81
C VAL A 58 3.16 17.41 -1.45
N GLY A 59 2.39 16.61 -0.73
CA GLY A 59 1.89 15.33 -1.23
C GLY A 59 0.95 15.47 -2.42
N VAL A 60 0.06 16.48 -2.43
CA VAL A 60 -0.84 16.71 -3.56
C VAL A 60 -0.06 17.12 -4.81
N LEU A 61 0.99 17.93 -4.68
CA LEU A 61 1.86 18.31 -5.79
C LEU A 61 2.63 17.10 -6.33
N LEU A 62 3.21 16.28 -5.45
CA LEU A 62 3.89 15.05 -5.85
C LEU A 62 2.93 14.11 -6.58
N LYS A 63 1.74 13.85 -6.02
CA LYS A 63 0.71 13.01 -6.62
C LYS A 63 0.32 13.52 -8.01
N ASN A 64 0.11 14.83 -8.15
CA ASN A 64 -0.25 15.43 -9.43
C ASN A 64 0.88 15.31 -10.46
N ASN A 65 2.14 15.52 -10.06
CA ASN A 65 3.29 15.34 -10.95
C ASN A 65 3.42 13.91 -11.45
N VAL A 66 3.21 12.91 -10.58
CA VAL A 66 3.21 11.50 -10.98
C VAL A 66 2.07 11.20 -11.95
N LYS A 67 0.84 11.66 -11.66
CA LYS A 67 -0.31 11.50 -12.56
C LYS A 67 -0.05 12.13 -13.93
N ALA A 68 0.51 13.34 -13.96
CA ALA A 68 0.81 14.05 -15.20
C ALA A 68 1.90 13.36 -16.03
N ALA A 69 2.97 12.88 -15.37
CA ALA A 69 4.02 12.12 -16.04
C ALA A 69 3.47 10.82 -16.65
N TRP A 70 2.65 10.09 -15.90
CA TRP A 70 2.00 8.88 -16.39
C TRP A 70 1.08 9.17 -17.57
N TRP A 71 0.19 10.17 -17.45
CA TRP A 71 -0.75 10.56 -18.51
C TRP A 71 -0.02 10.95 -19.80
N ARG A 72 1.05 11.74 -19.68
CA ARG A 72 1.90 12.09 -20.81
C ARG A 72 2.46 10.84 -21.50
N SER A 73 3.06 9.94 -20.73
CA SER A 73 3.70 8.74 -21.27
C SER A 73 2.73 7.74 -21.89
N MET A 74 1.56 7.53 -21.27
CA MET A 74 0.64 6.47 -21.64
C MET A 74 -0.44 6.91 -22.63
N VAL A 75 -0.82 8.18 -22.60
CA VAL A 75 -1.93 8.70 -23.41
C VAL A 75 -1.43 9.70 -24.46
N GLN A 76 -0.63 10.70 -24.09
CA GLN A 76 -0.27 11.76 -25.04
C GLN A 76 0.84 11.36 -26.03
N LEU A 77 1.73 10.46 -25.65
CA LEU A 77 2.85 10.01 -26.48
C LEU A 77 2.55 8.70 -27.23
N ARG A 78 1.33 8.18 -27.11
CA ARG A 78 0.89 6.93 -27.73
C ARG A 78 -0.33 7.20 -28.61
N GLU A 79 -0.37 6.57 -29.78
CA GLU A 79 -1.49 6.71 -30.72
C GLU A 79 -2.59 5.66 -30.50
N ASP A 80 -2.33 4.66 -29.65
CA ASP A 80 -3.18 3.50 -29.42
C ASP A 80 -3.93 3.53 -28.08
N VAL A 81 -3.87 4.65 -27.35
CA VAL A 81 -4.52 4.82 -26.05
C VAL A 81 -5.32 6.12 -26.01
N VAL A 82 -6.59 6.02 -25.62
CA VAL A 82 -7.49 7.18 -25.48
C VAL A 82 -7.79 7.48 -24.02
N GLY A 83 -7.85 8.77 -23.67
CA GLY A 83 -8.25 9.22 -22.34
C GLY A 83 -9.76 9.12 -22.14
N LEU A 84 -10.18 8.67 -20.94
CA LEU A 84 -11.57 8.60 -20.51
C LEU A 84 -11.65 8.96 -19.02
N ASP A 85 -12.73 9.64 -18.62
CA ASP A 85 -13.06 9.87 -17.21
C ASP A 85 -14.48 9.34 -16.95
N ALA A 86 -14.62 8.40 -16.03
CA ALA A 86 -15.86 7.66 -15.78
C ALA A 86 -16.34 7.88 -14.35
N ALA A 87 -17.66 7.73 -14.14
CA ALA A 87 -18.24 7.82 -12.80
C ALA A 87 -17.76 6.66 -11.91
N VAL A 88 -17.59 6.94 -10.61
CA VAL A 88 -17.22 5.93 -9.60
C VAL A 88 -18.39 5.00 -9.28
N LEU A 89 -19.61 5.53 -9.25
CA LEU A 89 -20.82 4.75 -9.03
C LEU A 89 -21.29 4.16 -10.37
N MET A 90 -21.48 2.84 -10.40
CA MET A 90 -21.94 2.12 -11.59
C MET A 90 -23.10 1.19 -11.23
N ALA A 91 -23.93 0.89 -12.24
CA ALA A 91 -25.06 -0.02 -12.11
C ALA A 91 -24.57 -1.45 -11.76
N PRO A 92 -25.26 -2.20 -10.88
CA PRO A 92 -24.83 -3.53 -10.43
C PRO A 92 -24.53 -4.53 -11.55
N GLN A 93 -25.25 -4.43 -12.67
CA GLN A 93 -25.11 -5.31 -13.84
C GLN A 93 -23.70 -5.26 -14.45
N VAL A 94 -23.00 -4.12 -14.33
CA VAL A 94 -21.60 -3.98 -14.81
C VAL A 94 -20.67 -4.87 -13.99
N TRP A 95 -20.87 -4.91 -12.67
CA TRP A 95 -20.06 -5.71 -11.76
C TRP A 95 -20.40 -7.20 -11.82
N GLU A 96 -21.65 -7.53 -12.15
CA GLU A 96 -22.07 -8.90 -12.45
C GLU A 96 -21.43 -9.41 -13.74
N ALA A 97 -21.58 -8.67 -14.83
CA ALA A 97 -21.04 -9.05 -16.14
C ALA A 97 -19.51 -9.18 -16.14
N SER A 98 -18.82 -8.35 -15.35
CA SER A 98 -17.37 -8.44 -15.17
C SER A 98 -16.92 -9.52 -14.16
N GLY A 99 -17.86 -10.16 -13.46
CA GLY A 99 -17.58 -11.23 -12.49
C GLY A 99 -17.13 -10.78 -11.10
N HIS A 100 -17.03 -9.47 -10.84
CA HIS A 100 -16.57 -8.93 -9.55
C HIS A 100 -17.51 -9.29 -8.38
N LEU A 101 -18.81 -9.44 -8.63
CA LEU A 101 -19.75 -9.89 -7.59
C LEU A 101 -19.44 -11.29 -7.06
N ALA A 102 -18.91 -12.18 -7.90
CA ALA A 102 -18.62 -13.56 -7.54
C ALA A 102 -17.17 -13.79 -7.10
N THR A 103 -16.22 -13.04 -7.66
CA THR A 103 -14.78 -13.39 -7.57
C THR A 103 -13.92 -12.37 -6.85
N PHE A 104 -14.41 -11.15 -6.62
CA PHE A 104 -13.64 -10.11 -5.93
C PHE A 104 -13.74 -10.26 -4.41
N THR A 105 -13.21 -11.38 -3.91
CA THR A 105 -13.34 -11.83 -2.52
C THR A 105 -11.97 -12.16 -1.91
N ASP A 106 -11.79 -11.84 -0.63
CA ASP A 106 -10.68 -12.36 0.18
C ASP A 106 -11.21 -13.42 1.16
N PRO A 107 -10.43 -14.49 1.44
CA PRO A 107 -10.77 -15.45 2.48
C PRO A 107 -10.54 -14.81 3.86
N LEU A 108 -11.62 -14.63 4.61
CA LEU A 108 -11.58 -14.06 5.96
C LEU A 108 -11.89 -15.12 7.01
N VAL A 109 -11.14 -15.06 8.12
CA VAL A 109 -11.42 -15.80 9.35
C VAL A 109 -11.71 -14.83 10.49
N ASP A 110 -12.53 -15.25 11.43
CA ASP A 110 -12.79 -14.52 12.68
C ASP A 110 -12.13 -15.24 13.86
N CYS A 111 -11.49 -14.50 14.77
CA CYS A 111 -11.06 -15.06 16.04
C CYS A 111 -12.25 -15.11 17.01
N LYS A 112 -12.64 -16.31 17.46
CA LYS A 112 -13.74 -16.52 18.41
C LYS A 112 -13.53 -15.82 19.76
N ASN A 113 -12.28 -15.57 20.14
CA ASN A 113 -11.94 -14.91 21.40
C ASN A 113 -12.01 -13.37 21.31
N CYS A 114 -11.21 -12.75 20.43
CA CYS A 114 -11.15 -11.29 20.33
C CYS A 114 -12.13 -10.68 19.32
N LYS A 115 -12.85 -11.51 18.56
CA LYS A 115 -13.83 -11.11 17.52
C LYS A 115 -13.25 -10.25 16.40
N GLN A 116 -11.92 -10.19 16.28
CA GLN A 116 -11.26 -9.52 15.17
C GLN A 116 -11.24 -10.44 13.96
N ARG A 117 -11.30 -9.81 12.78
CA ARG A 117 -11.25 -10.50 11.49
C ARG A 117 -9.87 -10.36 10.88
N PHE A 118 -9.40 -11.42 10.26
CA PHE A 118 -8.11 -11.49 9.60
C PHE A 118 -8.27 -12.13 8.25
N ARG A 119 -7.37 -11.78 7.34
CA ARG A 119 -7.20 -12.48 6.08
C ARG A 119 -6.47 -13.79 6.33
N GLU A 120 -7.01 -14.90 5.83
CA GLU A 120 -6.47 -16.24 6.05
C GLU A 120 -5.03 -16.35 5.53
N ASP A 121 -4.76 -15.79 4.35
CA ASP A 121 -3.45 -15.80 3.70
C ASP A 121 -2.38 -14.97 4.44
N GLN A 122 -2.79 -14.13 5.39
CA GLN A 122 -1.91 -13.29 6.20
C GLN A 122 -1.74 -13.80 7.63
N LEU A 123 -2.33 -14.95 7.97
CA LEU A 123 -2.16 -15.54 9.29
C LEU A 123 -0.75 -16.09 9.46
N PRO A 124 -0.18 -15.99 10.67
CA PRO A 124 1.09 -16.61 10.95
C PRO A 124 0.94 -18.13 10.88
N ALA A 125 1.96 -18.81 10.33
CA ALA A 125 2.01 -20.28 10.26
C ALA A 125 1.86 -20.97 11.63
N SER A 126 2.07 -20.23 12.73
CA SER A 126 1.86 -20.72 14.09
C SER A 126 0.40 -20.92 14.49
N GLY A 127 -0.56 -20.52 13.65
CA GLY A 127 -2.01 -20.60 13.93
C GLY A 127 -2.47 -19.69 15.07
N ALA A 128 -1.60 -18.79 15.53
CA ALA A 128 -1.90 -17.88 16.62
C ALA A 128 -2.63 -16.64 16.09
N CYS A 129 -3.66 -16.20 16.79
CA CYS A 129 -4.35 -14.97 16.46
C CYS A 129 -3.41 -13.76 16.57
N PRO A 130 -3.24 -12.95 15.50
CA PRO A 130 -2.38 -11.75 15.56
C PRO A 130 -2.85 -10.72 16.59
N GLY A 131 -4.14 -10.70 16.91
CA GLY A 131 -4.74 -9.75 17.85
C GLY A 131 -4.59 -10.11 19.32
N CYS A 132 -4.78 -11.39 19.67
CA CYS A 132 -4.80 -11.83 21.08
C CYS A 132 -3.82 -12.97 21.42
N GLY A 133 -3.09 -13.49 20.43
CA GLY A 133 -2.08 -14.54 20.61
C GLY A 133 -2.60 -15.95 20.84
N GLN A 134 -3.92 -16.14 21.01
CA GLN A 134 -4.50 -17.47 21.23
C GLN A 134 -4.49 -18.31 19.95
N LYS A 135 -4.13 -19.59 20.08
CA LYS A 135 -4.15 -20.59 19.01
C LYS A 135 -5.51 -21.28 18.95
N ASP A 136 -5.85 -21.86 17.79
CA ASP A 136 -7.05 -22.69 17.57
C ASP A 136 -8.38 -21.97 17.84
N THR A 137 -8.37 -20.64 17.79
CA THR A 137 -9.57 -19.80 17.98
C THR A 137 -10.19 -19.30 16.69
N MET A 138 -9.57 -19.57 15.53
CA MET A 138 -10.07 -19.10 14.24
C MET A 138 -11.31 -19.90 13.79
N THR A 139 -12.22 -19.22 13.11
CA THR A 139 -13.31 -19.87 12.37
C THR A 139 -12.79 -20.47 11.08
N GLU A 140 -13.64 -21.25 10.41
CA GLU A 140 -13.45 -21.58 9.00
C GLU A 140 -13.39 -20.31 8.16
N ALA A 141 -12.59 -20.37 7.10
CA ALA A 141 -12.48 -19.29 6.14
C ALA A 141 -13.79 -19.15 5.35
N ARG A 142 -14.21 -17.90 5.16
CA ARG A 142 -15.32 -17.56 4.27
C ARG A 142 -14.90 -16.46 3.32
N ASP A 143 -15.39 -16.54 2.10
CA ASP A 143 -15.15 -15.51 1.10
C ASP A 143 -15.94 -14.26 1.44
N PHE A 144 -15.25 -13.12 1.53
CA PHE A 144 -15.85 -11.83 1.78
C PHE A 144 -15.63 -10.91 0.57
N ASN A 145 -16.72 -10.46 -0.06
CA ASN A 145 -16.64 -9.56 -1.20
C ASN A 145 -16.13 -8.18 -0.77
N LEU A 146 -15.13 -7.67 -1.48
CA LEU A 146 -14.43 -6.43 -1.13
C LEU A 146 -15.07 -5.17 -1.72
N MET A 147 -16.11 -5.29 -2.55
CA MET A 147 -16.80 -4.14 -3.12
C MET A 147 -17.64 -3.41 -2.07
N PHE A 148 -17.56 -2.08 -2.07
CA PHE A 148 -18.45 -1.24 -1.28
C PHE A 148 -19.85 -1.21 -1.90
N LYS A 149 -20.82 -1.78 -1.19
CA LYS A 149 -22.23 -1.66 -1.55
C LYS A 149 -22.78 -0.34 -1.00
N THR A 150 -23.43 0.43 -1.87
CA THR A 150 -24.20 1.61 -1.49
C THR A 150 -25.58 1.57 -2.15
N TYR A 151 -26.50 2.39 -1.66
CA TYR A 151 -27.83 2.59 -2.24
C TYR A 151 -27.91 4.04 -2.73
N VAL A 152 -28.44 4.21 -3.94
CA VAL A 152 -28.63 5.52 -4.57
C VAL A 152 -30.13 5.75 -4.69
N GLY A 153 -30.65 6.75 -3.98
CA GLY A 153 -32.09 7.00 -3.84
C GLY A 153 -32.65 6.33 -2.59
#